data_AF-A0A812PN67-F1
#
_entry.id   AF-A0A812PN67-F1
#
_cell.length_a   1.000
_cell.length_b   1.000
_cell.length_c   1.000
_cell.angle_alpha   90.00
_cell.angle_beta   90.00
_cell.angle_gamma   90.00
#
_symmetry.space_group_name_H-M   'P 1'
#
loop_
_entity.id
_entity.type
_entity.pdbx_description
1 polymer ?
#
loop_
_entity_poly.entity_id
_entity_poly.type
_entity_poly.pdbx_seq_one_letter_code
_entity_poly.pdbx_strand_id
1 'polypeptide(L)'
;MDAPEEIWEYEPAFGMTKTFRIESRKYSIVDEEIVRGISLRRSLSGCARVWRYKPATWKPEYRAALYELSRNVAFFDVFLSHTWQTAGWHKMLALSFQCGCWNTLALWCVAEITAMALCLTDVLPMPFVYEANVMGFTQDCPMGLWTITFGSLALFLGLLLTPYLPDRCSQSDVGFIDVASIDQQDPRLMERGIYGIAGFLSVSSELRILWSSPYLSRLWCVFELAAYKKVNPRGIISFRPLFVERIMLVLMIASVVFGFCVVLARSGTGGSGMLYLTYVVFVVPYGLSAVLLRRNYREKHALRREMEHFDLNQVACSTDFDRRFIHAAIEKWYGSKEAFTEHVRQDLRRELESSLATSCFPLPYLLLFFATLLSASFEFFLALWKGGAPLECLLSFAVGILVGMDIFVGAACIVLMTRLCDRFAPRRFGHFDHLQTFVIFLIIVTMFGAGNSLSIAAYTYSLEYALLYALAAFIVCVFVVWLDRAAV
;
A
#
# COMPACT_ATOMS: atom_id res chain seq x y z
N MET A 1 19.90 -31.98 19.12
CA MET A 1 18.61 -32.63 19.45
C MET A 1 17.95 -32.93 18.13
N ASP A 2 18.22 -34.11 17.61
CA ASP A 2 17.71 -34.57 16.32
C ASP A 2 16.23 -34.87 16.49
N ALA A 3 15.38 -34.08 15.83
CA ALA A 3 13.97 -34.38 15.74
C ALA A 3 13.80 -35.66 14.91
N PRO A 4 12.95 -36.60 15.35
CA PRO A 4 12.76 -37.85 14.61
C PRO A 4 12.22 -37.55 13.21
N GLU A 5 12.89 -38.10 12.19
CA GLU A 5 12.38 -38.15 10.82
C GLU A 5 11.11 -39.01 10.79
N GLU A 6 9.96 -38.34 10.87
CA GLU A 6 8.66 -38.94 10.63
C GLU A 6 8.55 -39.22 9.12
N ILE A 7 8.72 -40.49 8.74
CA ILE A 7 8.59 -40.96 7.35
C ILE A 7 7.11 -40.82 6.96
N TRP A 8 6.81 -39.90 6.03
CA TRP A 8 5.46 -39.69 5.50
C TRP A 8 5.15 -40.74 4.42
N GLU A 9 4.49 -41.84 4.80
CA GLU A 9 3.88 -42.75 3.82
C GLU A 9 2.79 -42.00 3.01
N TYR A 10 2.93 -41.99 1.68
CA TYR A 10 1.99 -41.38 0.74
C TYR A 10 0.76 -42.28 0.55
N GLU A 11 -0.27 -42.11 1.37
CA GLU A 11 -1.63 -42.58 1.03
C GLU A 11 -2.30 -41.57 0.09
N PRO A 12 -2.78 -41.98 -1.10
CA PRO A 12 -3.49 -41.06 -2.01
C PRO A 12 -4.73 -40.49 -1.32
N ALA A 13 -4.86 -39.16 -1.35
CA ALA A 13 -5.86 -38.34 -0.64
C ALA A 13 -7.32 -38.51 -1.09
N PHE A 14 -7.66 -39.60 -1.79
CA PHE A 14 -8.97 -39.82 -2.38
C PHE A 14 -10.03 -39.97 -1.29
N GLY A 15 -10.84 -38.92 -1.08
CA GLY A 15 -11.98 -38.96 -0.16
C GLY A 15 -11.72 -38.47 1.27
N MET A 16 -10.74 -37.58 1.50
CA MET A 16 -10.57 -36.93 2.81
C MET A 16 -11.75 -36.01 3.16
N THR A 17 -12.78 -36.58 3.78
CA THR A 17 -13.90 -35.83 4.37
C THR A 17 -13.45 -35.04 5.61
N LYS A 18 -14.21 -34.00 5.99
CA LYS A 18 -13.92 -33.25 7.23
C LYS A 18 -13.96 -34.14 8.48
N THR A 19 -14.82 -35.15 8.49
CA THR A 19 -14.94 -36.15 9.57
C THR A 19 -13.70 -37.03 9.64
N PHE A 20 -13.21 -37.50 8.49
CA PHE A 20 -11.95 -38.25 8.44
C PHE A 20 -10.78 -37.42 8.97
N ARG A 21 -10.67 -36.14 8.58
CA ARG A 21 -9.58 -35.26 9.03
C ARG A 21 -9.57 -35.04 10.54
N ILE A 22 -10.74 -34.88 11.17
CA ILE A 22 -10.83 -34.71 12.63
C ILE A 22 -10.55 -36.01 13.38
N GLU A 23 -11.09 -37.15 12.90
CA GLU A 23 -10.91 -38.47 13.54
C GLU A 23 -9.46 -38.97 13.43
N SER A 24 -8.87 -38.89 12.24
CA SER A 24 -7.46 -39.25 12.00
C SER A 24 -6.48 -38.21 12.53
N ARG A 25 -6.98 -37.03 12.93
CA ARG A 25 -6.18 -35.84 13.29
C ARG A 25 -5.21 -35.40 12.17
N LYS A 26 -5.41 -35.80 10.91
CA LYS A 26 -4.55 -35.46 9.76
C LYS A 26 -4.95 -34.11 9.13
N TYR A 27 -4.78 -33.02 9.87
CA TYR A 27 -5.23 -31.67 9.45
C TYR A 27 -4.41 -31.04 8.31
N SER A 28 -3.11 -31.30 8.25
CA SER A 28 -2.17 -30.64 7.32
C SER A 28 -1.91 -31.40 6.02
N ILE A 29 -2.60 -32.52 5.78
CA ILE A 29 -2.40 -33.27 4.53
C ILE A 29 -2.95 -32.48 3.35
N VAL A 30 -2.08 -32.25 2.38
CA VAL A 30 -2.37 -31.60 1.10
C VAL A 30 -3.19 -32.53 0.23
N ASP A 31 -4.28 -32.01 -0.30
CA ASP A 31 -5.07 -32.69 -1.32
C ASP A 31 -4.65 -32.12 -2.69
N GLU A 32 -3.63 -32.73 -3.29
CA GLU A 32 -2.94 -32.22 -4.49
C GLU A 32 -3.88 -31.98 -5.68
N GLU A 33 -4.97 -32.74 -5.77
CA GLU A 33 -5.95 -32.64 -6.84
C GLU A 33 -6.68 -31.29 -6.88
N ILE A 34 -6.77 -30.63 -5.73
CA ILE A 34 -7.52 -29.38 -5.55
C ILE A 34 -6.63 -28.19 -5.18
N VAL A 35 -5.30 -28.35 -5.27
CA VAL A 35 -4.36 -27.24 -5.08
C VAL A 35 -4.42 -26.31 -6.29
N ARG A 36 -5.18 -25.22 -6.15
CA ARG A 36 -5.42 -24.27 -7.24
C ARG A 36 -5.02 -22.85 -6.89
N GLY A 37 -4.26 -22.24 -7.78
CA GLY A 37 -3.72 -20.88 -7.62
C GLY A 37 -4.18 -19.94 -8.73
N ILE A 38 -4.23 -18.66 -8.41
CA ILE A 38 -4.56 -17.57 -9.34
C ILE A 38 -3.50 -16.48 -9.21
N SER A 39 -3.11 -15.85 -10.32
CA SER A 39 -2.27 -14.64 -10.26
C SER A 39 -3.00 -13.55 -9.48
N LEU A 40 -2.30 -12.88 -8.55
CA LEU A 40 -2.85 -11.75 -7.80
C LEU A 40 -3.35 -10.65 -8.74
N ARG A 41 -2.63 -10.32 -9.80
CA ARG A 41 -3.09 -9.38 -10.84
C ARG A 41 -4.37 -9.84 -11.50
N ARG A 42 -4.47 -11.11 -11.90
CA ARG A 42 -5.70 -11.65 -12.49
C ARG A 42 -6.90 -11.53 -11.54
N SER A 43 -6.69 -11.67 -10.22
CA SER A 43 -7.75 -11.48 -9.21
C SER A 43 -8.29 -10.04 -9.15
N LEU A 44 -7.53 -9.06 -9.64
CA LEU A 44 -7.90 -7.65 -9.72
C LEU A 44 -8.61 -7.29 -11.03
N SER A 45 -8.60 -8.17 -12.02
CA SER A 45 -9.30 -7.95 -13.30
C SER A 45 -10.81 -7.75 -13.10
N GLY A 46 -11.45 -7.05 -14.04
CA GLY A 46 -12.88 -6.73 -13.94
C GLY A 46 -13.21 -5.88 -12.71
N CYS A 47 -12.35 -4.91 -12.36
CA CYS A 47 -12.48 -4.05 -11.17
C CYS A 47 -12.56 -4.86 -9.87
N ALA A 48 -11.71 -5.89 -9.75
CA ALA A 48 -11.56 -6.72 -8.57
C ALA A 48 -12.88 -7.29 -8.04
N ARG A 49 -13.77 -7.73 -8.94
CA ARG A 49 -15.07 -8.31 -8.55
C ARG A 49 -14.91 -9.47 -7.57
N VAL A 50 -13.87 -10.28 -7.74
CA VAL A 50 -13.48 -11.38 -6.84
C VAL A 50 -13.42 -10.92 -5.38
N TRP A 51 -12.89 -9.70 -5.14
CA TRP A 51 -12.72 -9.15 -3.80
C TRP A 51 -13.95 -8.40 -3.28
N ARG A 52 -14.73 -7.79 -4.17
CA ARG A 52 -15.85 -6.89 -3.85
C ARG A 52 -17.10 -7.61 -3.37
N TYR A 53 -17.32 -8.85 -3.79
CA TYR A 53 -18.55 -9.58 -3.54
C TYR A 53 -18.28 -10.90 -2.83
N LYS A 54 -19.07 -11.18 -1.77
CA LYS A 54 -18.97 -12.46 -1.06
C LYS A 54 -19.43 -13.60 -1.98
N PRO A 55 -18.80 -14.80 -1.93
CA PRO A 55 -19.16 -15.93 -2.79
C PRO A 55 -20.67 -16.23 -2.81
N ALA A 56 -21.31 -16.19 -1.63
CA ALA A 56 -22.74 -16.43 -1.46
C ALA A 56 -23.67 -15.46 -2.21
N THR A 57 -23.19 -14.26 -2.55
CA THR A 57 -23.98 -13.23 -3.27
C THR A 57 -23.93 -13.35 -4.78
N TRP A 58 -23.06 -14.21 -5.32
CA TRP A 58 -22.97 -14.44 -6.75
C TRP A 58 -24.09 -15.35 -7.25
N LYS A 59 -24.61 -15.07 -8.44
CA LYS A 59 -25.48 -16.01 -9.17
C LYS A 59 -24.70 -17.30 -9.44
N PRO A 60 -25.36 -18.48 -9.49
CA PRO A 60 -24.69 -19.76 -9.69
C PRO A 60 -23.71 -19.76 -10.87
N GLU A 61 -24.14 -19.32 -12.05
CA GLU A 61 -23.29 -19.28 -13.27
C GLU A 61 -21.97 -18.53 -13.06
N TYR A 62 -22.03 -17.32 -12.50
CA TYR A 62 -20.81 -16.55 -12.22
C TYR A 62 -19.98 -17.16 -11.10
N ARG A 63 -20.60 -17.89 -10.17
CA ARG A 63 -19.91 -18.58 -9.09
C ARG A 63 -19.06 -19.75 -9.62
N ALA A 64 -19.55 -20.48 -10.63
CA ALA A 64 -18.75 -21.50 -11.34
C ALA A 64 -17.49 -20.87 -11.97
N ALA A 65 -17.69 -19.75 -12.66
CA ALA A 65 -16.63 -19.06 -13.38
C ALA A 65 -15.49 -18.59 -12.46
N LEU A 66 -15.72 -18.42 -11.14
CA LEU A 66 -14.66 -18.06 -10.18
C LEU A 66 -13.60 -19.15 -10.06
N TYR A 67 -14.01 -20.41 -10.08
CA TYR A 67 -13.09 -21.56 -9.98
C TYR A 67 -12.23 -21.73 -11.24
N GLU A 68 -12.77 -21.33 -12.40
CA GLU A 68 -12.05 -21.30 -13.69
C GLU A 68 -11.03 -20.16 -13.80
N LEU A 69 -11.04 -19.20 -12.86
CA LEU A 69 -10.00 -18.17 -12.79
C LEU A 69 -8.69 -18.71 -12.23
N SER A 70 -8.74 -19.75 -11.41
CA SER A 70 -7.57 -20.45 -10.87
C SER A 70 -7.18 -21.62 -11.76
N ARG A 71 -5.97 -22.15 -11.57
CA ARG A 71 -5.45 -23.36 -12.25
C ARG A 71 -4.77 -24.26 -11.23
N ASN A 72 -4.65 -25.55 -11.53
CA ASN A 72 -3.88 -26.46 -10.69
C ASN A 72 -2.40 -26.01 -10.65
N VAL A 73 -1.84 -25.99 -9.44
CA VAL A 73 -0.45 -25.57 -9.17
C VAL A 73 0.16 -26.50 -8.13
N ALA A 74 1.48 -26.66 -8.14
CA ALA A 74 2.18 -27.46 -7.15
C ALA A 74 2.43 -26.69 -5.84
N PHE A 75 2.55 -25.36 -5.91
CA PHE A 75 2.85 -24.49 -4.78
C PHE A 75 2.24 -23.10 -4.98
N PHE A 76 2.18 -22.32 -3.89
CA PHE A 76 1.79 -20.92 -3.90
C PHE A 76 2.97 -20.02 -3.56
N ASP A 77 3.11 -18.93 -4.32
CA ASP A 77 4.01 -17.83 -3.93
C ASP A 77 3.48 -17.16 -2.66
N VAL A 78 2.15 -17.04 -2.54
CA VAL A 78 1.49 -16.34 -1.44
C VAL A 78 0.12 -16.93 -1.09
N PHE A 79 -0.15 -17.13 0.19
CA PHE A 79 -1.49 -17.40 0.70
C PHE A 79 -2.11 -16.08 1.19
N LEU A 80 -3.19 -15.61 0.56
CA LEU A 80 -3.86 -14.37 0.97
C LEU A 80 -4.91 -14.64 2.05
N SER A 81 -4.51 -14.43 3.30
CA SER A 81 -5.41 -14.47 4.45
C SER A 81 -6.10 -13.12 4.65
N HIS A 82 -7.42 -13.13 4.81
CA HIS A 82 -8.20 -11.90 4.90
C HIS A 82 -9.59 -12.13 5.52
N THR A 83 -10.28 -11.05 5.86
CA THR A 83 -11.68 -11.11 6.34
C THR A 83 -12.67 -10.54 5.32
N TRP A 84 -13.78 -11.25 5.10
CA TRP A 84 -14.91 -10.80 4.28
C TRP A 84 -15.77 -9.72 4.95
N GLN A 85 -15.49 -9.37 6.21
CA GLN A 85 -16.13 -8.23 6.89
C GLN A 85 -15.60 -6.88 6.39
N THR A 86 -14.37 -6.86 5.87
CA THR A 86 -13.77 -5.65 5.33
C THR A 86 -14.16 -5.46 3.87
N ALA A 87 -14.60 -4.24 3.55
CA ALA A 87 -15.06 -3.88 2.20
C ALA A 87 -13.99 -4.22 1.15
N GLY A 88 -14.41 -4.93 0.10
CA GLY A 88 -13.49 -5.46 -0.91
C GLY A 88 -12.71 -4.42 -1.71
N TRP A 89 -13.24 -3.20 -1.83
CA TRP A 89 -12.51 -2.12 -2.51
C TRP A 89 -11.22 -1.73 -1.79
N HIS A 90 -11.14 -1.89 -0.46
CA HIS A 90 -9.90 -1.70 0.28
C HIS A 90 -8.84 -2.74 -0.13
N LYS A 91 -9.25 -4.00 -0.31
CA LYS A 91 -8.37 -5.08 -0.76
C LYS A 91 -7.92 -4.87 -2.20
N MET A 92 -8.84 -4.46 -3.07
CA MET A 92 -8.53 -4.06 -4.45
C MET A 92 -7.45 -2.99 -4.47
N LEU A 93 -7.63 -1.91 -3.69
CA LEU A 93 -6.69 -0.81 -3.63
C LEU A 93 -5.32 -1.29 -3.13
N ALA A 94 -5.30 -2.02 -2.02
CA ALA A 94 -4.07 -2.55 -1.44
C ALA A 94 -3.29 -3.43 -2.44
N LEU A 95 -3.98 -4.38 -3.07
CA LEU A 95 -3.37 -5.29 -4.03
C LEU A 95 -2.93 -4.59 -5.32
N SER A 96 -3.66 -3.55 -5.78
CA SER A 96 -3.29 -2.79 -6.97
C SER A 96 -1.96 -2.05 -6.78
N PHE A 97 -1.75 -1.44 -5.62
CA PHE A 97 -0.47 -0.81 -5.26
C PHE A 97 0.65 -1.85 -5.12
N GLN A 98 0.39 -2.96 -4.42
CA GLN A 98 1.38 -4.03 -4.19
C GLN A 98 1.86 -4.66 -5.50
N CYS A 99 0.96 -4.90 -6.45
CA CYS A 99 1.29 -5.54 -7.73
C CYS A 99 1.71 -4.53 -8.82
N GLY A 100 1.31 -3.27 -8.69
CA GLY A 100 1.34 -2.30 -9.79
C GLY A 100 2.34 -1.16 -9.66
N CYS A 101 2.89 -0.91 -8.47
CA CYS A 101 3.66 0.31 -8.22
C CYS A 101 4.78 0.57 -9.25
N TRP A 102 5.59 -0.44 -9.57
CA TRP A 102 6.68 -0.29 -10.53
C TRP A 102 6.20 -0.12 -11.97
N ASN A 103 5.16 -0.84 -12.37
CA ASN A 103 4.57 -0.69 -13.70
C ASN A 103 3.94 0.68 -13.87
N THR A 104 3.24 1.17 -12.84
CA THR A 104 2.69 2.52 -12.79
C THR A 104 3.78 3.58 -12.89
N LEU A 105 4.89 3.43 -12.17
CA LEU A 105 6.04 4.33 -12.27
C LEU A 105 6.65 4.34 -13.67
N ALA A 106 6.79 3.16 -14.30
CA ALA A 106 7.29 3.07 -15.67
C ALA A 106 6.36 3.76 -16.67
N LEU A 107 5.04 3.56 -16.55
CA LEU A 107 4.04 4.22 -17.37
C LEU A 107 4.05 5.75 -17.17
N TRP A 108 4.20 6.21 -15.93
CA TRP A 108 4.37 7.62 -15.60
C TRP A 108 5.62 8.20 -16.28
N CYS A 109 6.79 7.56 -16.15
CA CYS A 109 8.01 8.00 -16.81
C CYS A 109 7.82 8.13 -18.33
N VAL A 110 7.21 7.14 -18.97
CA VAL A 110 6.95 7.17 -20.42
C VAL A 110 6.00 8.31 -20.79
N ALA A 111 4.92 8.51 -20.02
CA ALA A 111 3.94 9.57 -20.27
C ALA A 111 4.56 10.97 -20.09
N GLU A 112 5.39 11.17 -19.07
CA GLU A 112 6.11 12.41 -18.81
C GLU A 112 7.09 12.76 -19.94
N ILE A 113 7.97 11.82 -20.30
CA ILE A 113 8.94 12.01 -21.40
C ILE A 113 8.20 12.33 -22.70
N THR A 114 7.09 11.64 -22.96
CA THR A 114 6.27 11.87 -24.16
C THR A 114 5.65 13.27 -24.14
N ALA A 115 5.03 13.68 -23.03
CA ALA A 115 4.43 15.01 -22.89
C ALA A 115 5.48 16.12 -23.08
N MET A 116 6.63 16.01 -22.43
CA MET A 116 7.74 16.95 -22.59
C MET A 116 8.22 17.02 -24.05
N ALA A 117 8.43 15.87 -24.70
CA ALA A 117 8.88 15.82 -26.09
C ALA A 117 7.87 16.47 -27.06
N LEU A 118 6.57 16.21 -26.86
CA LEU A 118 5.51 16.79 -27.69
C LEU A 118 5.37 18.31 -27.50
N CYS A 119 5.59 18.82 -26.30
CA CYS A 119 5.64 20.27 -26.06
C CYS A 119 6.90 20.90 -26.66
N LEU A 120 8.08 20.29 -26.49
CA LEU A 120 9.34 20.81 -27.03
C LEU A 120 9.32 20.88 -28.56
N THR A 121 8.64 19.93 -29.21
CA THR A 121 8.46 19.85 -30.67
C THR A 121 7.25 20.63 -31.19
N ASP A 122 6.60 21.45 -30.36
CA ASP A 122 5.43 22.28 -30.71
C ASP A 122 4.22 21.50 -31.24
N VAL A 123 4.13 20.20 -30.95
CA VAL A 123 2.96 19.38 -31.27
C VAL A 123 1.82 19.66 -30.29
N LEU A 124 2.15 19.79 -29.00
CA LEU A 124 1.18 20.20 -27.97
C LEU A 124 1.28 21.71 -27.73
N PRO A 125 0.16 22.45 -27.77
CA PRO A 125 0.17 23.89 -27.57
C PRO A 125 0.44 24.25 -26.11
N MET A 126 1.17 25.34 -25.87
CA MET A 126 1.45 25.85 -24.52
C MET A 126 0.77 27.22 -24.35
N PRO A 127 -0.56 27.25 -24.10
CA PRO A 127 -1.36 28.49 -24.20
C PRO A 127 -1.19 29.44 -23.01
N PHE A 128 -0.49 29.00 -21.95
CA PHE A 128 -0.29 29.79 -20.74
C PHE A 128 1.07 30.49 -20.76
N VAL A 129 1.25 31.44 -19.85
CA VAL A 129 2.53 32.16 -19.68
C VAL A 129 3.03 31.95 -18.26
N TYR A 130 4.29 31.58 -18.13
CA TYR A 130 5.01 31.55 -16.88
C TYR A 130 6.00 32.72 -16.84
N GLU A 131 5.76 33.67 -15.94
CA GLU A 131 6.68 34.78 -15.67
C GLU A 131 7.91 34.24 -14.92
N ALA A 132 8.94 33.84 -15.66
CA ALA A 132 10.15 33.29 -15.09
C ALA A 132 10.99 34.40 -14.46
N ASN A 133 11.57 34.11 -13.30
CA ASN A 133 12.57 34.96 -12.65
C ASN A 133 13.59 34.07 -11.95
N VAL A 134 14.64 33.66 -12.68
CA VAL A 134 15.64 32.70 -12.21
C VAL A 134 17.04 33.19 -12.54
N MET A 135 17.90 33.47 -11.56
CA MET A 135 19.29 33.90 -11.79
C MET A 135 19.41 35.11 -12.75
N GLY A 136 18.46 36.05 -12.68
CA GLY A 136 18.40 37.21 -13.59
C GLY A 136 17.81 36.92 -14.97
N PHE A 137 17.46 35.66 -15.28
CA PHE A 137 16.61 35.33 -16.42
C PHE A 137 15.16 35.70 -16.09
N THR A 138 14.75 36.87 -16.58
CA THR A 138 13.38 37.39 -16.47
C THR A 138 12.71 37.43 -17.84
N GLN A 139 11.92 36.39 -18.16
CA GLN A 139 11.20 36.26 -19.43
C GLN A 139 9.85 35.58 -19.27
N ASP A 140 8.91 35.95 -20.13
CA ASP A 140 7.63 35.28 -20.28
C ASP A 140 7.83 33.98 -21.05
N CYS A 141 7.73 32.86 -20.35
CA CYS A 141 7.94 31.53 -20.90
C CYS A 141 6.59 30.88 -21.27
N PRO A 142 6.46 30.24 -22.45
CA PRO A 142 5.26 29.49 -22.77
C PRO A 142 5.10 28.31 -21.79
N MET A 143 3.90 28.08 -21.29
CA MET A 143 3.57 27.04 -20.30
C MET A 143 2.35 26.21 -20.72
N GLY A 144 2.38 24.91 -20.38
CA GLY A 144 1.28 23.98 -20.61
C GLY A 144 0.64 23.48 -19.31
N LEU A 145 -0.18 22.44 -19.46
CA LEU A 145 -0.68 21.60 -18.36
C LEU A 145 -0.49 20.11 -18.70
N TRP A 146 0.41 19.82 -19.65
CA TRP A 146 0.54 18.51 -20.26
C TRP A 146 1.34 17.52 -19.42
N THR A 147 2.45 17.90 -18.81
CA THR A 147 3.23 17.02 -17.93
C THR A 147 2.38 16.61 -16.72
N ILE A 148 1.72 17.57 -16.07
CA ILE A 148 0.84 17.25 -14.92
C ILE A 148 -0.37 16.41 -15.31
N THR A 149 -0.97 16.67 -16.47
CA THR A 149 -2.13 15.89 -16.95
C THR A 149 -1.72 14.48 -17.36
N PHE A 150 -0.68 14.33 -18.18
CA PHE A 150 -0.22 13.03 -18.65
C PHE A 150 0.34 12.20 -17.49
N GLY A 151 1.15 12.82 -16.62
CA GLY A 151 1.71 12.18 -15.44
C GLY A 151 0.61 11.70 -14.49
N SER A 152 -0.34 12.56 -14.11
CA SER A 152 -1.43 12.17 -13.21
C SER A 152 -2.32 11.07 -13.82
N LEU A 153 -2.71 11.19 -15.11
CA LEU A 153 -3.47 10.16 -15.80
C LEU A 153 -2.70 8.84 -15.84
N ALA A 154 -1.41 8.85 -16.16
CA ALA A 154 -0.58 7.65 -16.20
C ALA A 154 -0.45 6.97 -14.83
N LEU A 155 -0.38 7.75 -13.74
CA LEU A 155 -0.35 7.20 -12.38
C LEU A 155 -1.66 6.49 -12.02
N PHE A 156 -2.82 7.13 -12.25
CA PHE A 156 -4.12 6.51 -11.91
C PHE A 156 -4.49 5.38 -12.87
N LEU A 157 -4.29 5.57 -14.18
CA LEU A 157 -4.52 4.51 -15.17
C LEU A 157 -3.54 3.37 -14.99
N GLY A 158 -2.27 3.63 -14.66
CA GLY A 158 -1.29 2.57 -14.39
C GLY A 158 -1.71 1.64 -13.26
N LEU A 159 -2.24 2.19 -12.15
CA LEU A 159 -2.79 1.38 -11.06
C LEU A 159 -4.01 0.56 -11.49
N LEU A 160 -4.88 1.11 -12.34
CA LEU A 160 -6.08 0.44 -12.86
C LEU A 160 -5.76 -0.59 -13.94
N LEU A 161 -4.72 -0.36 -14.74
CA LEU A 161 -4.33 -1.17 -15.89
C LEU A 161 -3.33 -2.28 -15.52
N THR A 162 -2.64 -2.15 -14.38
CA THR A 162 -1.73 -3.18 -13.85
C THR A 162 -2.28 -4.62 -13.94
N PRO A 163 -3.54 -4.90 -13.60
CA PRO A 163 -4.11 -6.24 -13.69
C PRO A 163 -4.10 -6.86 -15.10
N TYR A 164 -4.00 -6.03 -16.13
CA TYR A 164 -4.05 -6.43 -17.54
C TYR A 164 -2.67 -6.42 -18.20
N LEU A 165 -1.62 -6.03 -17.48
CA LEU A 165 -0.26 -6.07 -18.02
C LEU A 165 0.24 -7.51 -18.11
N PRO A 166 1.02 -7.86 -19.15
CA PRO A 166 1.53 -9.22 -19.33
C PRO A 166 2.32 -9.73 -18.12
N ASP A 167 2.26 -11.04 -17.89
CA ASP A 167 2.92 -11.65 -16.75
C ASP A 167 4.44 -11.44 -16.75
N ARG A 168 5.05 -11.31 -17.93
CA ARG A 168 6.49 -11.06 -18.13
C ARG A 168 7.02 -9.78 -17.49
N CYS A 169 6.14 -8.83 -17.18
CA CYS A 169 6.51 -7.55 -16.55
C CYS A 169 6.51 -7.58 -15.02
N SER A 170 6.32 -8.75 -14.40
CA SER A 170 6.30 -8.89 -12.93
C SER A 170 6.87 -10.24 -12.51
N GLN A 171 7.24 -10.33 -11.24
CA GLN A 171 7.52 -11.60 -10.60
C GLN A 171 6.25 -12.46 -10.54
N SER A 172 6.45 -13.78 -10.41
CA SER A 172 5.36 -14.72 -10.17
C SER A 172 4.58 -14.29 -8.92
N ASP A 173 3.26 -14.24 -9.07
CA ASP A 173 2.32 -13.81 -8.02
C ASP A 173 1.18 -14.84 -7.89
N VAL A 174 1.49 -16.12 -8.05
CA VAL A 174 0.52 -17.20 -7.94
C VAL A 174 0.11 -17.32 -6.49
N GLY A 175 -1.10 -16.85 -6.20
CA GLY A 175 -1.66 -16.83 -4.87
C GLY A 175 -2.81 -17.82 -4.67
N PHE A 176 -2.97 -18.26 -3.43
CA PHE A 176 -4.22 -18.86 -2.97
C PHE A 176 -5.21 -17.75 -2.58
N ILE A 177 -6.40 -17.77 -3.18
CA ILE A 177 -7.51 -16.88 -2.84
C ILE A 177 -8.75 -17.75 -2.68
N ASP A 178 -9.26 -17.87 -1.45
CA ASP A 178 -10.36 -18.77 -1.07
C ASP A 178 -11.51 -18.86 -2.09
N VAL A 179 -12.05 -17.73 -2.53
CA VAL A 179 -13.19 -17.64 -3.46
C VAL A 179 -12.89 -18.14 -4.88
N ALA A 180 -11.63 -18.11 -5.32
CA ALA A 180 -11.22 -18.54 -6.66
C ALA A 180 -10.54 -19.91 -6.65
N SER A 181 -9.89 -20.26 -5.53
CA SER A 181 -9.12 -21.50 -5.36
C SER A 181 -9.96 -22.67 -4.85
N ILE A 182 -11.04 -22.39 -4.11
CA ILE A 182 -11.98 -23.42 -3.62
C ILE A 182 -13.23 -23.39 -4.52
N ASP A 183 -13.67 -24.57 -4.96
CA ASP A 183 -14.92 -24.69 -5.72
C ASP A 183 -16.10 -24.20 -4.86
N GLN A 184 -16.81 -23.20 -5.36
CA GLN A 184 -17.91 -22.55 -4.63
C GLN A 184 -19.29 -23.15 -4.99
N GLN A 185 -19.35 -24.15 -5.86
CA GLN A 185 -20.56 -24.81 -6.34
C GLN A 185 -20.67 -26.26 -5.88
N ASP A 186 -19.65 -27.08 -6.10
CA ASP A 186 -19.66 -28.49 -5.69
C ASP A 186 -19.45 -28.56 -4.17
N PRO A 187 -20.47 -28.98 -3.38
CA PRO A 187 -20.35 -29.02 -1.93
C PRO A 187 -19.22 -29.92 -1.43
N ARG A 188 -18.86 -30.98 -2.17
CA ARG A 188 -17.79 -31.91 -1.80
C ARG A 188 -16.42 -31.27 -2.00
N LEU A 189 -16.19 -30.63 -3.15
CA LEU A 189 -14.95 -29.90 -3.41
C LEU A 189 -14.81 -28.67 -2.53
N MET A 190 -15.92 -27.98 -2.25
CA MET A 190 -15.97 -26.87 -1.29
C MET A 190 -15.56 -27.35 0.11
N GLU A 191 -16.11 -28.46 0.57
CA GLU A 191 -15.74 -29.06 1.86
C GLU A 191 -14.26 -29.46 1.89
N ARG A 192 -13.78 -30.21 0.88
CA ARG A 192 -12.36 -30.60 0.77
C ARG A 192 -11.44 -29.39 0.79
N GLY A 193 -11.80 -28.31 0.08
CA GLY A 193 -11.04 -27.07 0.04
C GLY A 193 -11.00 -26.35 1.39
N ILE A 194 -12.15 -26.16 2.06
CA ILE A 194 -12.22 -25.46 3.34
C ILE A 194 -11.44 -26.21 4.43
N TYR A 195 -11.66 -27.51 4.57
CA TYR A 195 -10.98 -28.30 5.60
C TYR A 195 -9.56 -28.75 5.18
N GLY A 196 -9.16 -28.45 3.94
CA GLY A 196 -7.82 -28.64 3.39
C GLY A 196 -6.91 -27.41 3.49
N ILE A 197 -7.38 -26.27 4.02
CA ILE A 197 -6.63 -25.01 4.10
C ILE A 197 -5.25 -25.17 4.74
N ALA A 198 -5.12 -25.97 5.81
CA ALA A 198 -3.81 -26.21 6.43
C ALA A 198 -2.82 -26.92 5.50
N GLY A 199 -3.31 -27.79 4.61
CA GLY A 199 -2.51 -28.37 3.52
C GLY A 199 -2.07 -27.29 2.53
N PHE A 200 -2.98 -26.43 2.07
CA PHE A 200 -2.64 -25.32 1.16
C PHE A 200 -1.59 -24.37 1.76
N LEU A 201 -1.67 -24.10 3.06
CA LEU A 201 -0.66 -23.33 3.78
C LEU A 201 0.71 -24.01 3.78
N SER A 202 0.78 -25.34 3.86
CA SER A 202 2.06 -26.07 3.86
C SER A 202 2.82 -26.00 2.53
N VAL A 203 2.11 -25.74 1.43
CA VAL A 203 2.69 -25.53 0.09
C VAL A 203 2.74 -24.04 -0.31
N SER A 204 2.62 -23.13 0.67
CA SER A 204 2.70 -21.69 0.47
C SER A 204 4.02 -21.11 0.97
N SER A 205 4.68 -20.28 0.16
CA SER A 205 5.96 -19.65 0.52
C SER A 205 5.81 -18.47 1.49
N GLU A 206 4.68 -17.76 1.44
CA GLU A 206 4.35 -16.60 2.28
C GLU A 206 2.89 -16.69 2.75
N LEU A 207 2.62 -16.42 4.02
CA LEU A 207 1.28 -16.07 4.50
C LEU A 207 1.15 -14.56 4.53
N ARG A 208 0.36 -13.99 3.61
CA ARG A 208 0.13 -12.55 3.53
C ARG A 208 -1.23 -12.20 4.10
N ILE A 209 -1.22 -11.45 5.19
CA ILE A 209 -2.42 -11.04 5.91
C ILE A 209 -2.84 -9.64 5.44
N LEU A 210 -3.96 -9.56 4.73
CA LEU A 210 -4.62 -8.31 4.39
C LEU A 210 -5.39 -7.79 5.60
N TRP A 211 -4.68 -7.09 6.48
CA TRP A 211 -5.18 -6.82 7.81
C TRP A 211 -6.18 -5.67 7.88
N SER A 212 -7.16 -5.88 8.77
CA SER A 212 -8.13 -4.90 9.26
C SER A 212 -8.58 -5.32 10.66
N SER A 213 -9.16 -4.41 11.45
CA SER A 213 -9.61 -4.68 12.84
C SER A 213 -10.42 -6.00 13.02
N PRO A 214 -11.40 -6.36 12.16
CA PRO A 214 -12.14 -7.61 12.34
C PRO A 214 -11.38 -8.90 11.96
N TYR A 215 -10.07 -8.85 11.70
CA TYR A 215 -9.31 -10.02 11.29
C TYR A 215 -9.12 -11.02 12.43
N LEU A 216 -8.63 -10.58 13.60
CA LEU A 216 -8.37 -11.46 14.75
C LEU A 216 -9.64 -11.92 15.48
N SER A 217 -10.80 -11.33 15.15
CA SER A 217 -12.10 -11.76 15.70
C SER A 217 -12.71 -12.94 14.95
N ARG A 218 -12.04 -13.47 13.90
CA ARG A 218 -12.53 -14.56 13.05
C ARG A 218 -11.72 -15.84 13.26
N LEU A 219 -12.39 -16.93 13.61
CA LEU A 219 -11.72 -18.18 14.01
C LEU A 219 -10.92 -18.81 12.86
N TRP A 220 -11.44 -18.75 11.63
CA TRP A 220 -10.72 -19.22 10.45
C TRP A 220 -9.44 -18.42 10.16
N CYS A 221 -9.46 -17.09 10.33
CA CYS A 221 -8.25 -16.27 10.16
C CYS A 221 -7.17 -16.62 11.20
N VAL A 222 -7.59 -16.84 12.45
CA VAL A 222 -6.71 -17.29 13.54
C VAL A 222 -6.16 -18.70 13.26
N PHE A 223 -7.00 -19.59 12.74
CA PHE A 223 -6.59 -20.93 12.33
C PHE A 223 -5.52 -20.90 11.23
N GLU A 224 -5.69 -20.07 10.20
CA GLU A 224 -4.71 -19.94 9.11
C GLU A 224 -3.34 -19.53 9.64
N LEU A 225 -3.32 -18.61 10.59
CA LEU A 225 -2.10 -18.15 11.26
C LEU A 225 -1.42 -19.25 12.07
N ALA A 226 -2.20 -19.97 12.88
CA ALA A 226 -1.75 -21.11 13.68
C ALA A 226 -1.20 -22.24 12.80
N ALA A 227 -1.97 -22.61 11.78
CA ALA A 227 -1.65 -23.67 10.84
C ALA A 227 -0.36 -23.32 10.10
N TYR A 228 -0.26 -22.13 9.51
CA TYR A 228 0.91 -21.72 8.73
C TYR A 228 2.19 -21.75 9.55
N LYS A 229 2.19 -21.20 10.78
CA LYS A 229 3.39 -21.23 11.61
C LYS A 229 3.80 -22.64 11.99
N LYS A 230 2.82 -23.54 12.18
CA LYS A 230 3.10 -24.95 12.50
C LYS A 230 3.66 -25.72 11.31
N VAL A 231 3.05 -25.58 10.13
CA VAL A 231 3.47 -26.31 8.92
C VAL A 231 4.67 -25.67 8.22
N ASN A 232 4.92 -24.37 8.44
CA ASN A 232 6.08 -23.63 7.96
C ASN A 232 6.75 -22.85 9.11
N PRO A 233 7.54 -23.50 9.99
CA PRO A 233 8.18 -22.83 11.12
C PRO A 233 9.09 -21.65 10.73
N ARG A 234 9.70 -21.72 9.55
CA ARG A 234 10.54 -20.68 8.94
C ARG A 234 9.80 -19.86 7.86
N GLY A 235 8.51 -20.13 7.66
CA GLY A 235 7.70 -19.43 6.67
C GLY A 235 7.55 -17.96 7.01
N ILE A 236 7.41 -17.12 5.98
CA ILE A 236 7.29 -15.67 6.15
C ILE A 236 5.81 -15.33 6.39
N ILE A 237 5.52 -14.59 7.46
CA ILE A 237 4.20 -13.99 7.70
C ILE A 237 4.30 -12.49 7.39
N SER A 238 3.69 -12.04 6.30
CA SER A 238 3.68 -10.63 5.93
C SER A 238 2.37 -9.97 6.32
N PHE A 239 2.47 -8.93 7.14
CA PHE A 239 1.31 -8.17 7.58
C PHE A 239 1.13 -6.92 6.71
N ARG A 240 0.00 -6.81 6.01
CA ARG A 240 -0.31 -5.72 5.08
C ARG A 240 -1.58 -4.97 5.53
N PRO A 241 -1.45 -3.89 6.33
CA PRO A 241 -2.59 -3.12 6.77
C PRO A 241 -3.27 -2.42 5.59
N LEU A 242 -4.56 -2.70 5.38
CA LEU A 242 -5.33 -2.19 4.23
C LEU A 242 -5.50 -0.67 4.17
N PHE A 243 -5.11 0.04 5.24
CA PHE A 243 -5.23 1.49 5.30
C PHE A 243 -4.06 2.22 4.65
N VAL A 244 -2.90 1.59 4.46
CA VAL A 244 -1.67 2.25 4.00
C VAL A 244 -1.88 2.80 2.59
N GLU A 245 -2.36 1.96 1.69
CA GLU A 245 -2.62 2.31 0.29
C GLU A 245 -3.78 3.30 0.15
N ARG A 246 -4.76 3.26 1.06
CA ARG A 246 -5.82 4.27 1.11
C ARG A 246 -5.27 5.66 1.41
N ILE A 247 -4.37 5.77 2.39
CA ILE A 247 -3.74 7.06 2.71
C ILE A 247 -2.90 7.52 1.54
N MET A 248 -2.12 6.62 0.94
CA MET A 248 -1.27 6.95 -0.20
C MET A 248 -2.11 7.48 -1.38
N LEU A 249 -3.23 6.85 -1.69
CA LEU A 249 -4.16 7.35 -2.72
C LEU A 249 -4.68 8.76 -2.40
N VAL A 250 -5.08 9.01 -1.15
CA VAL A 250 -5.54 10.35 -0.74
C VAL A 250 -4.42 11.39 -0.87
N LEU A 251 -3.19 11.06 -0.46
CA LEU A 251 -2.02 11.93 -0.61
C LEU A 251 -1.69 12.22 -2.07
N MET A 252 -1.76 11.20 -2.94
CA MET A 252 -1.56 11.37 -4.38
C MET A 252 -2.63 12.28 -5.00
N ILE A 253 -3.91 12.06 -4.69
CA ILE A 253 -5.01 12.92 -5.18
C ILE A 253 -4.83 14.36 -4.67
N ALA A 254 -4.50 14.52 -3.37
CA ALA A 254 -4.21 15.82 -2.77
C ALA A 254 -3.05 16.54 -3.47
N SER A 255 -1.97 15.82 -3.76
CA SER A 255 -0.78 16.33 -4.45
C SER A 255 -1.10 16.73 -5.89
N VAL A 256 -1.84 15.92 -6.65
CA VAL A 256 -2.27 16.25 -8.02
C VAL A 256 -3.15 17.50 -8.04
N VAL A 257 -4.17 17.55 -7.19
CA VAL A 257 -5.08 18.71 -7.10
C VAL A 257 -4.30 19.98 -6.73
N PHE A 258 -3.40 19.88 -5.75
CA PHE A 258 -2.52 20.99 -5.38
C PHE A 258 -1.62 21.43 -6.54
N GLY A 259 -0.99 20.48 -7.24
CA GLY A 259 -0.15 20.75 -8.40
C GLY A 259 -0.91 21.52 -9.49
N PHE A 260 -2.13 21.08 -9.83
CA PHE A 260 -2.97 21.80 -10.80
C PHE A 260 -3.28 23.23 -10.35
N CYS A 261 -3.63 23.43 -9.08
CA CYS A 261 -3.85 24.77 -8.55
C CYS A 261 -2.60 25.65 -8.62
N VAL A 262 -1.43 25.11 -8.27
CA VAL A 262 -0.15 25.83 -8.33
C VAL A 262 0.17 26.25 -9.77
N VAL A 263 0.09 25.32 -10.73
CA VAL A 263 0.40 25.63 -12.13
C VAL A 263 -0.57 26.68 -12.67
N LEU A 264 -1.88 26.55 -12.42
CA LEU A 264 -2.85 27.55 -12.83
C LEU A 264 -2.65 28.91 -12.15
N ALA A 265 -2.31 28.94 -10.86
CA ALA A 265 -2.04 30.19 -10.13
C ALA A 265 -0.80 30.91 -10.64
N ARG A 266 0.16 30.19 -11.24
CA ARG A 266 1.40 30.72 -11.81
C ARG A 266 1.34 30.97 -13.32
N SER A 267 0.21 30.68 -13.96
CA SER A 267 0.03 30.71 -15.43
C SER A 267 -0.27 32.09 -16.03
N GLY A 268 -0.02 33.17 -15.28
CA GLY A 268 -0.35 34.55 -15.68
C GLY A 268 -1.86 34.87 -15.62
N THR A 269 -2.74 33.87 -15.63
CA THR A 269 -4.19 34.06 -15.44
C THR A 269 -4.58 34.25 -13.97
N GLY A 270 -3.69 33.89 -13.05
CA GLY A 270 -3.93 33.92 -11.61
C GLY A 270 -3.49 35.26 -11.00
N GLY A 271 -4.45 36.11 -10.66
CA GLY A 271 -4.18 37.23 -9.74
C GLY A 271 -3.79 36.74 -8.34
N SER A 272 -3.43 37.67 -7.43
CA SER A 272 -3.09 37.35 -6.03
C SER A 272 -4.13 36.48 -5.31
N GLY A 273 -5.42 36.62 -5.65
CA GLY A 273 -6.52 35.78 -5.16
C GLY A 273 -6.33 34.28 -5.44
N MET A 274 -5.72 33.92 -6.58
CA MET A 274 -5.52 32.52 -6.97
C MET A 274 -4.42 31.83 -6.15
N LEU A 275 -3.42 32.59 -5.68
CA LEU A 275 -2.42 32.10 -4.75
C LEU A 275 -3.05 31.75 -3.40
N TYR A 276 -3.94 32.60 -2.86
CA TYR A 276 -4.67 32.29 -1.63
C TYR A 276 -5.56 31.05 -1.78
N LEU A 277 -6.28 30.93 -2.90
CA LEU A 277 -7.07 29.74 -3.21
C LEU A 277 -6.20 28.48 -3.25
N THR A 278 -5.01 28.56 -3.84
CA THR A 278 -4.05 27.45 -3.90
C THR A 278 -3.64 26.99 -2.50
N TYR A 279 -3.39 27.91 -1.57
CA TYR A 279 -3.10 27.57 -0.18
C TYR A 279 -4.31 26.93 0.54
N VAL A 280 -5.53 27.40 0.31
CA VAL A 280 -6.74 26.78 0.88
C VAL A 280 -6.92 25.35 0.34
N VAL A 281 -6.74 25.16 -0.97
CA VAL A 281 -6.82 23.85 -1.63
C VAL A 281 -5.69 22.92 -1.17
N PHE A 282 -4.51 23.45 -0.81
CA PHE A 282 -3.47 22.68 -0.14
C PHE A 282 -3.89 22.23 1.25
N VAL A 283 -4.49 23.13 2.04
CA VAL A 283 -4.74 22.88 3.45
C VAL A 283 -5.75 21.76 3.69
N VAL A 284 -6.84 21.72 2.91
CA VAL A 284 -7.96 20.80 3.18
C VAL A 284 -7.60 19.32 2.96
N PRO A 285 -7.07 18.89 1.79
CA PRO A 285 -6.79 17.47 1.53
C PRO A 285 -5.62 16.92 2.37
N TYR A 286 -4.58 17.73 2.62
CA TYR A 286 -3.47 17.33 3.49
C TYR A 286 -3.90 17.28 4.96
N GLY A 287 -4.77 18.20 5.41
CA GLY A 287 -5.40 18.12 6.73
C GLY A 287 -6.25 16.86 6.89
N LEU A 288 -7.06 16.53 5.88
CA LEU A 288 -7.82 15.27 5.84
C LEU A 288 -6.90 14.05 5.89
N SER A 289 -5.78 14.08 5.16
CA SER A 289 -4.78 13.01 5.17
C SER A 289 -4.19 12.79 6.57
N ALA A 290 -3.86 13.86 7.31
CA ALA A 290 -3.39 13.77 8.69
C ALA A 290 -4.45 13.17 9.63
N VAL A 291 -5.73 13.54 9.47
CA VAL A 291 -6.86 12.95 10.23
C VAL A 291 -6.99 11.45 9.95
N LEU A 292 -6.98 11.07 8.68
CA LEU A 292 -7.09 9.66 8.27
C LEU A 292 -5.88 8.85 8.76
N LEU A 293 -4.66 9.36 8.58
CA LEU A 293 -3.42 8.72 9.02
C LEU A 293 -3.43 8.47 10.52
N ARG A 294 -3.80 9.46 11.33
CA ARG A 294 -3.90 9.31 12.79
C ARG A 294 -4.99 8.34 13.20
N ARG A 295 -6.15 8.34 12.53
CA ARG A 295 -7.20 7.32 12.75
C ARG A 295 -6.67 5.91 12.46
N ASN A 296 -5.92 5.73 11.37
CA ASN A 296 -5.40 4.43 10.99
C ASN A 296 -4.30 3.94 11.93
N TYR A 297 -3.44 4.83 12.42
CA TYR A 297 -2.50 4.47 13.48
C TYR A 297 -3.21 4.08 14.78
N ARG A 298 -4.41 4.62 15.08
CA ARG A 298 -5.20 4.11 16.22
C ARG A 298 -5.64 2.67 16.01
N GLU A 299 -6.05 2.31 14.79
CA GLU A 299 -6.38 0.93 14.44
C GLU A 299 -5.15 0.03 14.58
N LYS A 300 -3.97 0.50 14.13
CA LYS A 300 -2.68 -0.19 14.34
C LYS A 300 -2.35 -0.40 15.83
N HIS A 301 -2.57 0.59 16.69
CA HIS A 301 -2.37 0.44 18.14
C HIS A 301 -3.47 -0.42 18.79
N ALA A 302 -4.69 -0.39 18.27
CA ALA A 302 -5.76 -1.28 18.70
C ALA A 302 -5.39 -2.74 18.42
N LEU A 303 -4.85 -3.04 17.24
CA LEU A 303 -4.33 -4.36 16.90
C LEU A 303 -3.31 -4.87 17.91
N ARG A 304 -2.31 -4.05 18.25
CA ARG A 304 -1.28 -4.44 19.22
C ARG A 304 -1.90 -4.85 20.56
N ARG A 305 -2.91 -4.10 21.00
CA ARG A 305 -3.68 -4.41 22.22
C ARG A 305 -4.56 -5.65 22.05
N GLU A 306 -5.19 -5.84 20.91
CA GLU A 306 -5.99 -7.03 20.59
C GLU A 306 -5.12 -8.30 20.59
N MET A 307 -3.87 -8.23 20.10
CA MET A 307 -2.92 -9.34 20.20
C MET A 307 -2.49 -9.61 21.63
N GLU A 308 -2.24 -8.57 22.42
CA GLU A 308 -1.87 -8.68 23.84
C GLU A 308 -2.97 -9.31 24.70
N HIS A 309 -4.23 -8.98 24.42
CA HIS A 309 -5.40 -9.49 25.14
C HIS A 309 -6.12 -10.59 24.37
N PHE A 310 -5.48 -11.18 23.35
CA PHE A 310 -6.09 -12.18 22.49
C PHE A 310 -6.60 -13.37 23.32
N ASP A 311 -7.78 -13.90 23.04
CA ASP A 311 -8.34 -15.08 23.69
C ASP A 311 -9.10 -15.89 22.65
N LEU A 312 -8.62 -17.12 22.39
CA LEU A 312 -9.20 -18.01 21.38
C LEU A 312 -10.69 -18.29 21.64
N ASN A 313 -11.13 -18.34 22.90
CA ASN A 313 -12.50 -18.67 23.24
C ASN A 313 -13.49 -17.55 22.87
N GLN A 314 -13.02 -16.31 22.77
CA GLN A 314 -13.83 -15.14 22.43
C GLN A 314 -13.95 -14.93 20.91
N VAL A 315 -13.22 -15.70 20.11
CA VAL A 315 -13.20 -15.54 18.65
C VAL A 315 -14.52 -16.05 18.04
N ALA A 316 -15.06 -15.27 17.11
CA ALA A 316 -16.32 -15.59 16.44
C ALA A 316 -16.14 -16.71 15.42
N CYS A 317 -17.08 -17.66 15.44
CA CYS A 317 -17.17 -18.75 14.47
C CYS A 317 -18.60 -18.84 13.94
N SER A 318 -18.75 -19.16 12.65
CA SER A 318 -20.06 -19.24 12.01
C SER A 318 -20.79 -20.56 12.29
N THR A 319 -20.05 -21.65 12.54
CA THR A 319 -20.63 -22.97 12.83
C THR A 319 -19.92 -23.63 14.01
N ASP A 320 -20.65 -24.43 14.78
CA ASP A 320 -20.08 -25.18 15.91
C ASP A 320 -19.16 -26.31 15.45
N PHE A 321 -19.40 -26.86 14.26
CA PHE A 321 -18.51 -27.86 13.68
C PHE A 321 -17.13 -27.25 13.40
N ASP A 322 -17.07 -26.10 12.72
CA ASP A 322 -15.81 -25.40 12.44
C ASP A 322 -15.07 -25.06 13.73
N ARG A 323 -15.81 -24.64 14.77
CA ARG A 323 -15.21 -24.37 16.08
C ARG A 323 -14.55 -25.60 16.66
N ARG A 324 -15.25 -26.75 16.68
CA ARG A 324 -14.70 -28.02 17.17
C ARG A 324 -13.50 -28.48 16.35
N PHE A 325 -13.60 -28.42 15.01
CA PHE A 325 -12.52 -28.80 14.10
C PHE A 325 -11.27 -27.95 14.34
N ILE A 326 -11.40 -26.62 14.34
CA ILE A 326 -10.28 -25.70 14.52
C ILE A 326 -9.66 -25.84 15.91
N HIS A 327 -10.48 -25.94 16.97
CA HIS A 327 -9.97 -26.14 18.32
C HIS A 327 -9.20 -27.45 18.44
N ALA A 328 -9.72 -28.55 17.88
CA ALA A 328 -9.03 -29.84 17.90
C ALA A 328 -7.70 -29.82 17.12
N ALA A 329 -7.63 -29.07 16.01
CA ALA A 329 -6.39 -28.86 15.28
C ALA A 329 -5.37 -28.03 16.06
N ILE A 330 -5.81 -26.92 16.69
CA ILE A 330 -4.96 -26.08 17.53
C ILE A 330 -4.43 -26.86 18.73
N GLU A 331 -5.28 -27.61 19.43
CA GLU A 331 -4.86 -28.48 20.54
C GLU A 331 -3.86 -29.54 20.09
N LYS A 332 -4.03 -30.13 18.90
CA LYS A 332 -3.04 -31.06 18.33
C LYS A 332 -1.68 -30.38 18.12
N TRP A 333 -1.66 -29.17 17.58
CA TRP A 333 -0.43 -28.49 17.17
C TRP A 333 0.33 -27.81 18.30
N TYR A 334 -0.40 -27.26 19.27
CA TYR A 334 0.11 -26.43 20.37
C TYR A 334 -0.06 -27.08 21.75
N GLY A 335 -0.70 -28.23 21.84
CA GLY A 335 -0.94 -28.96 23.09
C GLY A 335 -2.21 -28.52 23.83
N SER A 336 -2.53 -27.22 23.81
CA SER A 336 -3.78 -26.69 24.35
C SER A 336 -4.20 -25.37 23.68
N LYS A 337 -5.45 -24.95 23.92
CA LYS A 337 -5.97 -23.64 23.48
C LYS A 337 -5.24 -22.48 24.19
N GLU A 338 -4.88 -22.67 25.44
CA GLU A 338 -4.17 -21.71 26.28
C GLU A 338 -2.73 -21.52 25.78
N ALA A 339 -2.05 -22.62 25.42
CA ALA A 339 -0.69 -22.56 24.86
C ALA A 339 -0.68 -21.81 23.52
N PHE A 340 -1.67 -22.03 22.66
CA PHE A 340 -1.81 -21.25 21.43
C PHE A 340 -2.12 -19.77 21.71
N THR A 341 -3.01 -19.49 22.66
CA THR A 341 -3.32 -18.11 23.06
C THR A 341 -2.06 -17.38 23.54
N GLU A 342 -1.23 -18.05 24.34
CA GLU A 342 0.04 -17.50 24.80
C GLU A 342 1.04 -17.28 23.66
N HIS A 343 1.10 -18.23 22.72
CA HIS A 343 1.90 -18.08 21.50
C HIS A 343 1.50 -16.84 20.69
N VAL A 344 0.20 -16.56 20.55
CA VAL A 344 -0.29 -15.36 19.86
C VAL A 344 0.10 -14.08 20.62
N ARG A 345 -0.08 -14.07 21.95
CA ARG A 345 0.25 -12.92 22.82
C ARG A 345 1.74 -12.61 22.87
N GLN A 346 2.59 -13.63 22.79
CA GLN A 346 4.04 -13.49 22.94
C GLN A 346 4.77 -13.60 21.60
N ASP A 347 4.94 -14.81 21.08
CA ASP A 347 5.86 -15.11 19.97
C ASP A 347 5.43 -14.43 18.69
N LEU A 348 4.17 -14.62 18.31
CA LEU A 348 3.62 -14.03 17.10
C LEU A 348 3.57 -12.51 17.21
N ARG A 349 3.21 -11.97 18.38
CA ARG A 349 3.25 -10.53 18.63
C ARG A 349 4.65 -9.98 18.41
N ARG A 350 5.69 -10.61 18.96
CA ARG A 350 7.09 -10.18 18.76
C ARG A 350 7.52 -10.26 17.29
N GLU A 351 7.13 -11.31 16.58
CA GLU A 351 7.42 -11.46 15.15
C GLU A 351 6.75 -10.34 14.34
N LEU A 352 5.47 -10.09 14.58
CA LEU A 352 4.70 -9.05 13.89
C LEU A 352 5.06 -7.64 14.36
N GLU A 353 5.59 -7.46 15.57
CA GLU A 353 5.95 -6.17 16.11
C GLU A 353 6.99 -5.47 15.25
N SER A 354 7.93 -6.19 14.65
CA SER A 354 8.88 -5.63 13.66
C SER A 354 8.17 -4.98 12.46
N SER A 355 7.19 -5.69 11.90
CA SER A 355 6.38 -5.22 10.76
C SER A 355 5.43 -4.09 11.17
N LEU A 356 4.87 -4.18 12.38
CA LEU A 356 4.02 -3.15 12.96
C LEU A 356 4.84 -1.98 13.52
N ALA A 357 6.14 -2.07 13.74
CA ALA A 357 6.94 -0.95 14.26
C ALA A 357 7.26 0.04 13.16
N THR A 358 7.41 -0.46 11.93
CA THR A 358 7.62 0.38 10.76
C THR A 358 6.44 1.32 10.55
N SER A 359 6.70 2.62 10.65
CA SER A 359 5.72 3.67 10.37
C SER A 359 5.94 4.34 9.02
N CYS A 360 7.10 4.13 8.39
CA CYS A 360 7.40 4.55 7.04
C CYS A 360 6.59 3.78 5.99
N PHE A 361 6.19 4.51 4.94
CA PHE A 361 5.66 3.90 3.72
C PHE A 361 6.75 3.09 2.99
N PRO A 362 6.40 2.02 2.29
CA PRO A 362 7.31 1.35 1.36
C PRO A 362 7.87 2.35 0.34
N LEU A 363 9.16 2.22 0.00
CA LEU A 363 9.82 3.09 -0.98
C LEU A 363 9.06 3.23 -2.31
N PRO A 364 8.52 2.14 -2.92
CA PRO A 364 7.78 2.28 -4.18
C PRO A 364 6.53 3.18 -4.06
N TYR A 365 5.92 3.23 -2.87
CA TYR A 365 4.75 4.08 -2.64
C TYR A 365 5.16 5.54 -2.48
N LEU A 366 6.29 5.80 -1.81
CA LEU A 366 6.87 7.13 -1.75
C LEU A 366 7.25 7.64 -3.15
N LEU A 367 7.82 6.79 -3.99
CA LEU A 367 8.14 7.14 -5.39
C LEU A 367 6.88 7.51 -6.19
N LEU A 368 5.77 6.78 -6.02
CA LEU A 368 4.49 7.14 -6.67
C LEU A 368 3.96 8.50 -6.19
N PHE A 369 4.14 8.82 -4.91
CA PHE A 369 3.80 10.14 -4.39
C PHE A 369 4.74 11.23 -4.92
N PHE A 370 6.05 11.00 -4.99
CA PHE A 370 6.96 11.99 -5.56
C PHE A 370 6.72 12.19 -7.05
N ALA A 371 6.31 11.15 -7.77
CA ALA A 371 5.89 11.28 -9.16
C ALA A 371 4.77 12.32 -9.33
N THR A 372 3.79 12.39 -8.42
CA THR A 372 2.73 13.42 -8.49
C THR A 372 3.25 14.84 -8.26
N LEU A 373 4.26 15.02 -7.38
CA LEU A 373 4.90 16.32 -7.15
C LEU A 373 5.76 16.73 -8.35
N LEU A 374 6.61 15.81 -8.81
CA LEU A 374 7.52 16.03 -9.94
C LEU A 374 6.76 16.38 -11.22
N SER A 375 5.61 15.74 -11.48
CA SER A 375 4.73 16.08 -12.61
C SER A 375 4.36 17.57 -12.69
N ALA A 376 4.09 18.20 -11.55
CA ALA A 376 3.77 19.63 -11.48
C ALA A 376 5.02 20.49 -11.67
N SER A 377 6.15 20.11 -11.06
CA SER A 377 7.41 20.84 -11.19
C SER A 377 8.04 20.73 -12.58
N PHE A 378 7.80 19.63 -13.29
CA PHE A 378 8.21 19.46 -14.68
C PHE A 378 7.51 20.44 -15.63
N GLU A 379 6.30 20.95 -15.32
CA GLU A 379 5.68 22.01 -16.12
C GLU A 379 6.54 23.28 -16.12
N PHE A 380 6.99 23.70 -14.93
CA PHE A 380 7.83 24.89 -14.78
C PHE A 380 9.22 24.70 -15.39
N PHE A 381 9.81 23.52 -15.20
CA PHE A 381 11.09 23.18 -15.83
C PHE A 381 10.98 23.21 -17.35
N LEU A 382 9.93 22.61 -17.91
CA LEU A 382 9.66 22.60 -19.34
C LEU A 382 9.39 24.00 -19.89
N ALA A 383 8.65 24.83 -19.16
CA ALA A 383 8.42 26.24 -19.53
C ALA A 383 9.75 27.02 -19.59
N LEU A 384 10.61 26.89 -18.58
CA LEU A 384 11.95 27.51 -18.59
C LEU A 384 12.78 27.05 -19.79
N TRP A 385 12.78 25.74 -20.07
CA TRP A 385 13.52 25.19 -21.21
C TRP A 385 12.98 25.76 -22.52
N LYS A 386 11.66 25.74 -22.72
CA LYS A 386 11.03 26.24 -23.94
C LYS A 386 11.20 27.76 -24.11
N GLY A 387 11.26 28.51 -23.01
CA GLY A 387 11.57 29.94 -22.98
C GLY A 387 13.04 30.28 -23.28
N GLY A 388 13.91 29.27 -23.46
CA GLY A 388 15.32 29.51 -23.78
C GLY A 388 16.17 29.89 -22.57
N ALA A 389 15.78 29.47 -21.35
CA ALA A 389 16.57 29.69 -20.16
C ALA A 389 17.99 29.07 -20.31
N PRO A 390 19.04 29.76 -19.84
CA PRO A 390 20.39 29.21 -19.81
C PRO A 390 20.46 27.88 -19.05
N LEU A 391 21.40 27.00 -19.44
CA LEU A 391 21.58 25.69 -18.80
C LEU A 391 21.77 25.80 -17.28
N GLU A 392 22.48 26.82 -16.81
CA GLU A 392 22.67 27.06 -15.37
C GLU A 392 21.35 27.34 -14.64
N CYS A 393 20.41 28.06 -15.26
CA CYS A 393 19.08 28.30 -14.69
C CYS A 393 18.28 26.99 -14.60
N LEU A 394 18.34 26.16 -15.64
CA LEU A 394 17.67 24.85 -15.65
C LEU A 394 18.25 23.91 -14.59
N LEU A 395 19.58 23.84 -14.47
CA LEU A 395 20.24 23.05 -13.43
C LEU A 395 19.93 23.57 -12.03
N SER A 396 19.95 24.88 -11.82
CA SER A 396 19.61 25.50 -10.54
C SER A 396 18.17 25.16 -10.13
N PHE A 397 17.22 25.28 -11.06
CA PHE A 397 15.82 24.87 -10.83
C PHE A 397 15.71 23.37 -10.53
N ALA A 398 16.34 22.51 -11.32
CA ALA A 398 16.27 21.07 -11.14
C ALA A 398 16.83 20.63 -9.77
N VAL A 399 17.95 21.19 -9.36
CA VAL A 399 18.56 20.91 -8.06
C VAL A 399 17.72 21.47 -6.91
N GLY A 400 17.31 22.74 -7.01
CA GLY A 400 16.59 23.43 -5.94
C GLY A 400 15.17 22.90 -5.73
N ILE A 401 14.41 22.73 -6.82
CA ILE A 401 13.00 22.34 -6.79
C ILE A 401 12.84 20.82 -6.90
N LEU A 402 13.26 20.21 -8.00
CA LEU A 402 12.97 18.78 -8.23
C LEU A 402 13.65 17.87 -7.20
N VAL A 403 14.93 18.13 -6.91
CA VAL A 403 15.69 17.31 -5.95
C VAL A 403 15.50 17.81 -4.51
N GLY A 404 15.78 19.09 -4.25
CA GLY A 404 15.72 19.66 -2.91
C GLY A 404 14.30 19.68 -2.34
N MET A 405 13.37 20.33 -3.03
CA MET A 405 12.01 20.55 -2.53
C MET A 405 11.12 19.30 -2.68
N ASP A 406 10.95 18.79 -3.90
CA ASP A 406 9.96 17.74 -4.17
C ASP A 406 10.36 16.39 -3.56
N ILE A 407 11.64 16.01 -3.69
CA ILE A 407 12.15 14.75 -3.16
C ILE A 407 12.54 14.89 -1.68
N PHE A 408 13.52 15.72 -1.33
CA PHE A 408 14.06 15.70 0.04
C PHE A 408 13.14 16.35 1.08
N VAL A 409 12.65 17.58 0.85
CA VAL A 409 11.70 18.21 1.77
C VAL A 409 10.37 17.45 1.78
N GLY A 410 9.86 17.05 0.61
CA GLY A 410 8.66 16.20 0.50
C GLY A 410 8.76 14.92 1.32
N ALA A 411 9.87 14.18 1.19
CA ALA A 411 10.13 12.97 1.98
C ALA A 411 10.18 13.27 3.49
N ALA A 412 10.93 14.30 3.89
CA ALA A 412 11.04 14.69 5.29
C ALA A 412 9.67 15.05 5.88
N CYS A 413 8.84 15.80 5.16
CA CYS A 413 7.48 16.15 5.57
C CYS A 413 6.58 14.92 5.71
N ILE A 414 6.60 13.97 4.77
CA ILE A 414 5.80 12.74 4.87
C ILE A 414 6.23 11.93 6.07
N VAL A 415 7.53 11.67 6.23
CA VAL A 415 8.06 10.83 7.31
C VAL A 415 7.77 11.47 8.67
N LEU A 416 7.94 12.78 8.79
CA LEU A 416 7.59 13.53 10.01
C LEU A 416 6.08 13.44 10.28
N MET A 417 5.23 13.62 9.26
CA MET A 417 3.78 13.52 9.42
C MET A 417 3.36 12.12 9.88
N THR A 418 3.86 11.06 9.24
CA THR A 418 3.58 9.67 9.63
C THR A 418 4.01 9.41 11.07
N ARG A 419 5.21 9.87 11.44
CA ARG A 419 5.78 9.68 12.77
C ARG A 419 4.95 10.39 13.84
N LEU A 420 4.61 11.65 13.63
CA LEU A 420 3.81 12.44 14.57
C LEU A 420 2.39 11.85 14.70
N CYS A 421 1.75 11.48 13.58
CA CYS A 421 0.44 10.84 13.61
C CYS A 421 0.47 9.51 14.38
N ASP A 422 1.51 8.68 14.23
CA ASP A 422 1.66 7.43 14.96
C ASP A 422 1.90 7.66 16.46
N ARG A 423 2.88 8.52 16.80
CA ARG A 423 3.24 8.91 18.17
C ARG A 423 2.03 9.39 18.97
N PHE A 424 1.16 10.16 18.31
CA PHE A 424 0.04 10.83 18.93
C PHE A 424 -1.31 10.14 18.67
N ALA A 425 -1.34 9.01 17.97
CA ALA A 425 -2.56 8.24 17.75
C ALA A 425 -3.17 7.68 19.05
N PRO A 426 -2.42 7.05 19.99
CA PRO A 426 -2.99 6.45 21.20
C PRO A 426 -3.59 7.45 22.19
N ARG A 427 -3.03 8.66 22.27
CA ARG A 427 -3.43 9.69 23.24
C ARG A 427 -4.67 10.41 22.74
N ARG A 428 -5.82 10.20 23.39
CA ARG A 428 -7.02 11.01 23.18
C ARG A 428 -7.09 12.09 24.24
N PHE A 429 -7.00 13.35 23.84
CA PHE A 429 -7.21 14.48 24.74
C PHE A 429 -8.68 14.90 24.80
N GLY A 430 -9.61 13.93 24.84
CA GLY A 430 -11.04 14.19 24.82
C GLY A 430 -11.44 15.11 23.67
N HIS A 431 -12.01 16.28 24.00
CA HIS A 431 -12.42 17.31 23.03
C HIS A 431 -11.26 17.96 22.26
N PHE A 432 -10.02 17.90 22.76
CA PHE A 432 -8.84 18.49 22.11
C PHE A 432 -8.15 17.55 21.10
N ASP A 433 -8.76 16.40 20.78
CA ASP A 433 -8.18 15.45 19.83
C ASP A 433 -7.95 16.08 18.44
N HIS A 434 -8.89 16.92 18.00
CA HIS A 434 -8.77 17.65 16.72
C HIS A 434 -7.68 18.72 16.75
N LEU A 435 -7.49 19.39 17.89
CA LEU A 435 -6.44 20.39 18.07
C LEU A 435 -5.06 19.76 17.88
N GLN A 436 -4.85 18.55 18.39
CA GLN A 436 -3.59 17.84 18.20
C GLN A 436 -3.31 17.50 16.73
N THR A 437 -4.32 17.03 15.98
CA THR A 437 -4.15 16.79 14.54
C THR A 437 -3.89 18.09 13.79
N PHE A 438 -4.55 19.18 14.18
CA PHE A 438 -4.34 20.51 13.61
C PHE A 438 -2.90 21.01 13.86
N VAL A 439 -2.36 20.83 15.07
CA VAL A 439 -0.97 21.19 15.39
C VAL A 439 0.02 20.37 14.56
N ILE A 440 -0.19 19.05 14.43
CA ILE A 440 0.66 18.20 13.56
C ILE A 440 0.64 18.76 12.14
N PHE A 441 -0.55 19.01 11.60
CA PHE A 441 -0.72 19.56 10.27
C PHE A 441 -0.03 20.92 10.11
N LEU A 442 -0.19 21.84 11.07
CA LEU A 442 0.46 23.15 11.06
C LEU A 442 1.98 23.05 11.02
N ILE A 443 2.58 22.12 11.76
CA ILE A 443 4.03 21.85 11.72
C ILE A 443 4.46 21.43 10.31
N ILE A 444 3.73 20.50 9.70
CA ILE A 444 4.04 20.00 8.35
C ILE A 444 3.91 21.10 7.30
N VAL A 445 2.83 21.89 7.33
CA VAL A 445 2.65 23.02 6.40
C VAL A 445 3.71 24.09 6.60
N THR A 446 4.07 24.40 7.84
CA THR A 446 5.13 25.39 8.12
C THR A 446 6.47 24.91 7.59
N MET A 447 6.81 23.63 7.81
CA MET A 447 8.04 23.03 7.30
C MET A 447 8.08 23.02 5.76
N PHE A 448 6.99 22.58 5.11
CA PHE A 448 6.88 22.56 3.66
C PHE A 448 6.96 23.98 3.07
N GLY A 449 6.22 24.93 3.65
CA GLY A 449 6.23 26.33 3.23
C GLY A 449 7.60 27.01 3.40
N ALA A 450 8.28 26.78 4.52
CA ALA A 450 9.64 27.25 4.74
C ALA A 450 10.63 26.63 3.75
N GLY A 451 10.54 25.32 3.53
CA GLY A 451 11.31 24.60 2.53
C GLY A 451 11.13 25.19 1.13
N ASN A 452 9.88 25.45 0.72
CA ASN A 452 9.56 26.03 -0.58
C ASN A 452 10.11 27.45 -0.73
N SER A 453 9.93 28.31 0.27
CA SER A 453 10.47 29.68 0.25
C SER A 453 12.00 29.70 0.18
N LEU A 454 12.67 28.82 0.93
CA LEU A 454 14.13 28.67 0.89
C LEU A 454 14.61 28.12 -0.46
N SER A 455 13.90 27.14 -1.03
CA SER A 455 14.19 26.63 -2.37
C SER A 455 14.10 27.75 -3.41
N ILE A 456 13.00 28.52 -3.39
CA ILE A 456 12.82 29.67 -4.28
C ILE A 456 13.96 30.69 -4.14
N ALA A 457 14.30 31.08 -2.92
CA ALA A 457 15.42 32.00 -2.70
C ALA A 457 16.75 31.42 -3.19
N ALA A 458 16.99 30.12 -2.99
CA ALA A 458 18.23 29.46 -3.37
C ALA A 458 18.39 29.35 -4.90
N TYR A 459 17.39 28.81 -5.61
CA TYR A 459 17.52 28.56 -7.05
C TYR A 459 17.46 29.85 -7.89
N THR A 460 16.83 30.90 -7.37
CA THR A 460 16.81 32.21 -8.03
C THR A 460 18.10 32.99 -7.86
N TYR A 461 18.92 32.68 -6.85
CA TYR A 461 20.20 33.35 -6.59
C TYR A 461 21.33 32.78 -7.46
N SER A 462 21.68 31.50 -7.26
CA SER A 462 22.71 30.83 -8.08
C SER A 462 22.63 29.30 -7.93
N LEU A 463 23.33 28.58 -8.82
CA LEU A 463 23.42 27.11 -8.78
C LEU A 463 24.07 26.60 -7.49
N GLU A 464 25.08 27.29 -6.96
CA GLU A 464 25.76 26.92 -5.72
C GLU A 464 24.81 26.98 -4.52
N TYR A 465 23.95 28.00 -4.47
CA TYR A 465 22.93 28.12 -3.42
C TYR A 465 21.87 27.03 -3.55
N ALA A 466 21.45 26.68 -4.77
CA ALA A 466 20.56 25.55 -5.01
C ALA A 466 21.17 24.22 -4.52
N LEU A 467 22.45 23.97 -4.82
CA LEU A 467 23.19 22.79 -4.34
C LEU A 467 23.30 22.76 -2.81
N LEU A 468 23.63 23.90 -2.19
CA LEU A 468 23.71 24.02 -0.74
C LEU A 468 22.35 23.74 -0.08
N TYR A 469 21.27 24.28 -0.65
CA TYR A 469 19.90 24.01 -0.21
C TYR A 469 19.55 22.53 -0.33
N ALA A 470 19.81 21.90 -1.49
CA ALA A 470 19.53 20.49 -1.71
C ALA A 470 20.30 19.59 -0.74
N LEU A 471 21.56 19.91 -0.45
CA LEU A 471 22.37 19.21 0.56
C LEU A 471 21.77 19.39 1.97
N ALA A 472 21.38 20.60 2.35
CA ALA A 472 20.74 20.85 3.64
C ALA A 472 19.41 20.08 3.76
N ALA A 473 18.58 20.10 2.72
CA ALA A 473 17.32 19.36 2.66
C ALA A 473 17.55 17.84 2.75
N PHE A 474 18.58 17.32 2.09
CA PHE A 474 18.99 15.92 2.19
C PHE A 474 19.36 15.55 3.64
N ILE A 475 20.18 16.37 4.32
CA ILE A 475 20.58 16.13 5.71
C ILE A 475 19.35 16.12 6.63
N VAL A 476 18.42 17.07 6.46
CA VAL A 476 17.16 17.10 7.21
C VAL A 476 16.33 15.85 6.96
N CYS A 477 16.20 15.43 5.70
CA CYS A 477 15.48 14.21 5.33
C CYS A 477 16.11 12.97 5.98
N VAL A 478 17.42 12.80 5.88
CA VAL A 478 18.16 11.69 6.51
C VAL A 478 17.98 11.71 8.03
N PHE A 479 18.06 12.88 8.66
CA PHE A 479 17.85 13.03 10.10
C PHE A 479 16.43 12.62 10.53
N VAL A 480 15.40 13.07 9.80
CA VAL A 480 14.00 12.71 10.10
C VAL A 480 13.77 11.20 9.89
N VAL A 481 14.32 10.60 8.84
CA VAL A 481 14.26 9.15 8.60
C VAL A 481 15.01 8.37 9.67
N TRP A 482 16.17 8.88 10.12
CA TRP A 482 16.93 8.28 11.22
C TRP A 482 16.15 8.33 12.53
N LEU A 483 15.49 9.44 12.86
CA LEU A 483 14.63 9.57 14.04
C LEU A 483 13.44 8.60 14.02
N ASP A 484 12.90 8.27 12.84
CA ASP A 484 11.86 7.25 12.71
C ASP A 484 12.39 5.86 13.06
N ARG A 485 13.58 5.52 12.55
CA ARG A 485 14.22 4.21 12.80
C ARG A 485 14.73 4.03 14.23
N ALA A 486 15.29 5.07 14.85
CA ALA A 486 15.85 4.99 16.20
C ALA A 486 14.80 4.83 17.31
N ALA A 487 13.51 4.99 16.99
CA ALA A 487 12.42 4.85 17.95
C ALA A 487 11.71 3.48 17.89
N VAL A 488 12.12 2.63 16.94
CA VAL A 488 11.77 1.20 16.85
C VAL A 488 12.80 0.42 17.63
#